data_AF-A0A222P8L8-F1
#
_entry.id   AF-A0A222P8L8-F1
#
_cell.length_a   1.000
_cell.length_b   1.000
_cell.length_c   1.000
_cell.angle_alpha   90.00
_cell.angle_beta   90.00
_cell.angle_gamma   90.00
#
_symmetry.space_group_name_H-M   'P 1'
#
loop_
_entity.id
_entity.type
_entity.pdbx_description
1 polymer ?
#
loop_
_entity_poly.entity_id
_entity_poly.type
_entity_poly.pdbx_seq_one_letter_code
_entity_poly.pdbx_strand_id
1 'polypeptide(L)'
;MKLTINNIGKLKNAEVVIDGITVITGENDTGKSTVGKVLWSVFNGFYEIDEKVYNEKVSELEKIVDKLMKANGYNKIADNFKDFFGIFDRTEAKIAIELLKNNKNYSEDEIKIIINNYKKDLKIENISNFVQEINETLKISDKEIIKVIVSRIMNKEFHNQINAIFSREKMNIGEISLKIKDKEIDLKIENNEISDVQNYFLINKETMYIDNPFILDSYDFEDENHQTHLATNVFSENENSVISEIKVKKKLNNIYQKLNSVLSGEILENKNFKFVYRKNGEDIDLKNLSTGLKTFAIIKMLLQNGTLEENGTIILDEPEIHLHPEWQLKFAELIVLLQREFGMHILLTTHSPYFLNAIEVFSERHKIDDKCKYYVAENEGNSSIIKDVTGNTREIYRKLARPIQDLENIRYSSDLDE
;
A
#
# COMPACT_ATOMS: atom_id res chain seq x y z
N MET A 1 -5.40 -10.85 -11.60
CA MET A 1 -4.82 -9.60 -12.18
C MET A 1 -3.45 -9.89 -12.75
N LYS A 2 -2.90 -9.02 -13.60
CA LYS A 2 -1.56 -9.16 -14.19
C LYS A 2 -0.80 -7.84 -14.03
N LEU A 3 0.42 -7.92 -13.49
CA LEU A 3 1.33 -6.79 -13.33
C LEU A 3 2.54 -7.00 -14.25
N THR A 4 2.82 -6.00 -15.08
CA THR A 4 3.98 -5.96 -15.97
C THR A 4 4.86 -4.80 -15.54
N ILE A 5 6.16 -5.05 -15.37
CA ILE A 5 7.14 -4.07 -14.92
C ILE A 5 8.33 -4.14 -15.86
N ASN A 6 8.73 -3.00 -16.43
CA ASN A 6 9.93 -2.87 -17.23
C ASN A 6 10.80 -1.76 -16.67
N ASN A 7 12.08 -2.08 -16.44
CA ASN A 7 13.12 -1.09 -16.13
C ASN A 7 12.82 -0.23 -14.87
N ILE A 8 12.41 -0.89 -13.77
CA ILE A 8 12.11 -0.27 -12.46
C ILE A 8 12.98 -0.91 -11.37
N GLY A 9 13.67 -0.08 -10.59
CA GLY A 9 14.58 -0.53 -9.52
C GLY A 9 15.63 -1.52 -10.03
N LYS A 10 15.61 -2.76 -9.54
CA LYS A 10 16.51 -3.82 -10.05
C LYS A 10 15.92 -4.60 -11.24
N LEU A 11 14.62 -4.50 -11.46
CA LEU A 11 13.91 -5.31 -12.46
C LEU A 11 14.14 -4.76 -13.86
N LYS A 12 14.73 -5.59 -14.72
CA LYS A 12 14.77 -5.37 -16.18
C LYS A 12 13.40 -5.61 -16.77
N ASN A 13 12.79 -6.76 -16.44
CA ASN A 13 11.44 -7.13 -16.83
C ASN A 13 10.84 -8.07 -15.79
N ALA A 14 9.55 -7.89 -15.49
CA ALA A 14 8.75 -8.83 -14.72
C ALA A 14 7.33 -8.87 -15.28
N GLU A 15 6.80 -10.07 -15.45
CA GLU A 15 5.39 -10.31 -15.75
C GLU A 15 4.82 -11.26 -14.70
N VAL A 16 3.93 -10.77 -13.85
CA VAL A 16 3.41 -11.51 -12.70
C VAL A 16 1.89 -11.51 -12.71
N VAL A 17 1.30 -12.71 -12.83
CA VAL A 17 -0.14 -12.93 -12.65
C VAL A 17 -0.43 -13.18 -11.18
N ILE A 18 -1.31 -12.38 -10.60
CA ILE A 18 -1.79 -12.48 -9.22
C ILE A 18 -3.26 -12.92 -9.25
N ASP A 19 -3.50 -14.21 -9.11
CA ASP A 19 -4.84 -14.81 -9.19
C ASP A 19 -4.99 -15.94 -8.16
N GLY A 20 -5.18 -15.56 -6.89
CA GLY A 20 -5.09 -16.45 -5.74
C GLY A 20 -3.80 -16.20 -4.98
N ILE A 21 -2.93 -17.20 -4.84
CA ILE A 21 -1.63 -17.08 -4.19
C ILE A 21 -0.54 -17.05 -5.25
N THR A 22 0.26 -15.99 -5.27
CA THR A 22 1.39 -15.85 -6.17
C THR A 22 2.67 -15.75 -5.38
N VAL A 23 3.55 -16.74 -5.53
CA VAL A 23 4.80 -16.85 -4.79
C VAL A 23 5.96 -16.49 -5.69
N ILE A 24 6.72 -15.45 -5.34
CA ILE A 24 7.97 -15.08 -6.00
C ILE A 24 9.13 -15.53 -5.11
N THR A 25 9.92 -16.44 -5.64
CA THR A 25 11.10 -17.01 -4.97
C THR A 25 12.38 -16.53 -5.62
N GLY A 26 13.53 -16.73 -5.00
CA GLY A 26 14.82 -16.38 -5.59
C GLY A 26 15.88 -16.19 -4.52
N GLU A 27 17.12 -15.97 -4.92
CA GLU A 27 18.21 -15.59 -4.01
C GLU A 27 18.03 -14.15 -3.52
N ASN A 28 18.68 -13.78 -2.41
CA ASN A 28 18.72 -12.38 -1.94
C ASN A 28 19.21 -11.47 -3.07
N ASP A 29 18.74 -10.22 -3.05
CA ASP A 29 19.17 -9.22 -4.04
C ASP A 29 18.79 -9.63 -5.49
N THR A 30 17.55 -10.07 -5.71
CA THR A 30 16.99 -10.41 -7.04
C THR A 30 15.75 -9.58 -7.42
N GLY A 31 15.43 -8.54 -6.66
CA GLY A 31 14.32 -7.63 -6.97
C GLY A 31 12.91 -8.13 -6.63
N LYS A 32 12.75 -9.18 -5.81
CA LYS A 32 11.42 -9.69 -5.39
C LYS A 32 10.56 -8.62 -4.73
N SER A 33 11.12 -7.92 -3.74
CA SER A 33 10.43 -6.83 -3.03
C SER A 33 10.08 -5.66 -3.94
N THR A 34 10.81 -5.45 -5.04
CA THR A 34 10.47 -4.44 -6.06
C THR A 34 9.09 -4.70 -6.67
N VAL A 35 8.70 -5.97 -6.88
CA VAL A 35 7.36 -6.31 -7.39
C VAL A 35 6.28 -5.89 -6.37
N GLY A 36 6.52 -6.18 -5.09
CA GLY A 36 5.63 -5.77 -3.99
C GLY A 36 5.49 -4.25 -3.90
N LYS A 37 6.61 -3.52 -3.88
CA LYS A 37 6.63 -2.05 -3.87
C LYS A 37 5.86 -1.45 -5.03
N VAL A 38 6.09 -1.93 -6.26
CA VAL A 38 5.34 -1.46 -7.43
C VAL A 38 3.84 -1.72 -7.28
N LEU A 39 3.45 -2.95 -6.91
CA LEU A 39 2.04 -3.29 -6.75
C LEU A 39 1.37 -2.39 -5.71
N TRP A 40 2.00 -2.21 -4.54
CA TRP A 40 1.50 -1.34 -3.49
C TRP A 40 1.38 0.11 -3.96
N SER A 41 2.40 0.66 -4.62
CA SER A 41 2.35 2.06 -5.07
C SER A 41 1.29 2.30 -6.15
N VAL A 42 1.06 1.34 -7.05
CA VAL A 42 -0.01 1.46 -8.07
C VAL A 42 -1.38 1.37 -7.39
N PHE A 43 -1.61 0.38 -6.53
CA PHE A 43 -2.91 0.23 -5.85
C PHE A 43 -3.25 1.45 -5.00
N ASN A 44 -2.35 1.87 -4.12
CA ASN A 44 -2.59 2.99 -3.21
C ASN A 44 -2.45 4.35 -3.91
N GLY A 45 -1.69 4.42 -5.01
CA GLY A 45 -1.63 5.59 -5.89
C GLY A 45 -2.96 5.88 -6.58
N PHE A 46 -3.61 4.84 -7.11
CA PHE A 46 -4.89 4.96 -7.80
C PHE A 46 -6.12 4.73 -6.90
N TYR A 47 -5.92 4.42 -5.62
CA TYR A 47 -6.99 4.36 -4.63
C TYR A 47 -7.65 5.72 -4.49
N GLU A 48 -8.96 5.80 -4.75
CA GLU A 48 -9.76 7.03 -4.65
C GLU A 48 -9.13 8.24 -5.38
N ILE A 49 -8.49 7.99 -6.52
CA ILE A 49 -7.66 9.00 -7.22
C ILE A 49 -8.46 10.25 -7.61
N ASP A 50 -9.72 10.10 -8.03
CA ASP A 50 -10.57 11.25 -8.40
C ASP A 50 -10.85 12.15 -7.19
N GLU A 51 -11.02 11.57 -6.00
CA GLU A 51 -11.19 12.31 -4.76
C GLU A 51 -9.88 13.01 -4.35
N LYS A 52 -8.74 12.34 -4.50
CA LYS A 52 -7.42 12.95 -4.27
C LYS A 52 -7.19 14.15 -5.20
N VAL A 53 -7.54 14.04 -6.48
CA VAL A 53 -7.45 15.14 -7.45
C VAL A 53 -8.38 16.29 -7.06
N TYR A 54 -9.63 15.99 -6.69
CA TYR A 54 -10.58 16.99 -6.22
C TYR A 54 -10.05 17.74 -4.98
N ASN A 55 -9.55 17.00 -3.98
CA ASN A 55 -9.03 17.57 -2.74
C ASN A 55 -7.78 18.44 -2.97
N GLU A 56 -6.88 18.06 -3.89
CA GLU A 56 -5.73 18.89 -4.28
C GLU A 56 -6.19 20.21 -4.92
N LYS A 57 -7.16 20.17 -5.83
CA LYS A 57 -7.72 21.40 -6.44
C LYS A 57 -8.40 22.30 -5.41
N VAL A 58 -9.22 21.73 -4.52
CA VAL A 58 -9.88 22.49 -3.46
C VAL A 58 -8.86 23.10 -2.51
N SER A 59 -7.85 22.34 -2.09
CA SER A 59 -6.80 22.83 -1.17
C SER A 59 -6.04 24.00 -1.77
N GLU A 60 -5.68 23.94 -3.06
CA GLU A 60 -4.94 25.04 -3.69
C GLU A 60 -5.82 26.29 -3.86
N LEU A 61 -7.06 26.12 -4.31
CA LEU A 61 -8.03 27.22 -4.39
C LEU A 61 -8.29 27.85 -3.01
N GLU A 62 -8.41 27.04 -1.97
CA GLU A 62 -8.60 27.51 -0.59
C GLU A 62 -7.42 28.38 -0.13
N LYS A 63 -6.17 28.00 -0.43
CA LYS A 63 -4.99 28.81 -0.13
C LYS A 63 -5.01 30.15 -0.87
N ILE A 64 -5.41 30.16 -2.14
CA ILE A 64 -5.49 31.39 -2.95
C ILE A 64 -6.57 32.31 -2.38
N VAL A 65 -7.75 31.76 -2.05
CA VAL A 65 -8.85 32.50 -1.43
C VAL A 65 -8.45 33.07 -0.07
N ASP A 66 -7.79 32.28 0.78
CA ASP A 66 -7.29 32.74 2.08
C ASP A 66 -6.30 33.90 1.94
N LYS A 67 -5.35 33.82 1.00
CA LYS A 67 -4.43 34.95 0.69
C LYS A 67 -5.18 36.18 0.21
N LEU A 68 -6.14 36.02 -0.71
CA LEU A 68 -6.96 37.11 -1.24
C LEU A 68 -7.73 37.80 -0.12
N MET A 69 -8.42 37.03 0.73
CA MET A 69 -9.22 37.57 1.83
C MET A 69 -8.33 38.31 2.83
N LYS A 70 -7.19 37.74 3.22
CA LYS A 70 -6.23 38.39 4.13
C LYS A 70 -5.67 39.69 3.56
N ALA A 71 -5.34 39.72 2.26
CA ALA A 71 -4.88 40.92 1.58
C ALA A 71 -5.94 42.05 1.60
N ASN A 72 -7.22 41.68 1.70
CA ASN A 72 -8.36 42.59 1.76
C ASN A 72 -8.87 42.84 3.20
N GLY A 73 -8.02 42.60 4.21
CA GLY A 73 -8.31 42.95 5.60
C GLY A 73 -9.16 41.92 6.36
N TYR A 74 -9.37 40.73 5.81
CA TYR A 74 -10.01 39.63 6.55
C TYR A 74 -9.09 39.11 7.65
N ASN A 75 -9.55 39.17 8.90
CA ASN A 75 -8.78 38.70 10.06
C ASN A 75 -9.49 37.49 10.72
N LYS A 76 -8.96 36.29 10.42
CA LYS A 76 -9.50 34.99 10.85
C LYS A 76 -9.71 34.87 12.37
N ILE A 77 -8.86 35.53 13.17
CA ILE A 77 -8.92 35.49 14.64
C ILE A 77 -10.09 36.31 15.19
N ALA A 78 -10.39 37.46 14.58
CA ALA A 78 -11.46 38.36 15.03
C ALA A 78 -12.85 37.77 14.75
N ASP A 79 -12.99 37.03 13.65
CA ASP A 79 -14.23 36.33 13.30
C ASP A 79 -14.41 35.03 14.12
N ASN A 80 -13.35 34.25 14.33
CA ASN A 80 -13.41 33.02 15.15
C ASN A 80 -13.80 33.28 16.62
N PHE A 81 -13.54 34.47 17.17
CA PHE A 81 -13.94 34.83 18.54
C PHE A 81 -15.45 35.06 18.71
N LYS A 82 -16.20 35.34 17.63
CA LYS A 82 -17.66 35.45 17.68
C LYS A 82 -18.35 34.07 17.73
N ASP A 83 -17.69 33.03 17.21
CA ASP A 83 -18.20 31.67 17.14
C ASP A 83 -17.51 30.77 18.18
N PHE A 84 -17.61 31.14 19.46
CA PHE A 84 -17.04 30.41 20.62
C PHE A 84 -17.58 28.96 20.79
N PHE A 85 -18.48 28.49 19.90
CA PHE A 85 -18.91 27.09 19.77
C PHE A 85 -18.25 26.32 18.61
N GLY A 86 -17.24 26.89 17.93
CA GLY A 86 -16.14 26.11 17.36
C GLY A 86 -16.47 25.11 16.26
N ILE A 87 -17.43 25.40 15.37
CA ILE A 87 -17.39 24.81 14.03
C ILE A 87 -16.53 25.78 13.21
N PHE A 88 -15.24 25.45 13.03
CA PHE A 88 -14.29 26.19 12.20
C PHE A 88 -14.98 26.82 10.99
N ASP A 89 -14.91 28.15 10.85
CA ASP A 89 -15.50 28.82 9.69
C ASP A 89 -14.76 28.37 8.42
N ARG A 90 -15.31 27.37 7.73
CA ARG A 90 -14.83 26.82 6.45
C ARG A 90 -15.20 27.73 5.27
N THR A 91 -15.22 29.05 5.47
CA THR A 91 -15.66 29.99 4.43
C THR A 91 -14.78 29.89 3.18
N GLU A 92 -13.46 29.86 3.36
CA GLU A 92 -12.51 29.75 2.24
C GLU A 92 -12.69 28.42 1.49
N ALA A 93 -12.85 27.31 2.22
CA ALA A 93 -13.13 26.00 1.63
C ALA A 93 -14.49 25.97 0.88
N LYS A 94 -15.53 26.62 1.41
CA LYS A 94 -16.84 26.73 0.72
C LYS A 94 -16.72 27.52 -0.59
N ILE A 95 -15.98 28.64 -0.57
CA ILE A 95 -15.69 29.43 -1.77
C ILE A 95 -14.91 28.59 -2.77
N ALA A 96 -13.84 27.89 -2.34
CA ALA A 96 -13.05 27.02 -3.19
C ALA A 96 -13.91 25.92 -3.86
N ILE A 97 -14.81 25.30 -3.11
CA ILE A 97 -15.78 24.31 -3.63
C ILE A 97 -16.72 24.94 -4.67
N GLU A 98 -17.25 26.14 -4.42
CA GLU A 98 -18.11 26.85 -5.39
C GLU A 98 -17.33 27.19 -6.67
N LEU A 99 -16.09 27.63 -6.55
CA LEU A 99 -15.21 27.94 -7.68
C LEU A 99 -14.97 26.71 -8.54
N LEU A 100 -14.64 25.58 -7.91
CA LEU A 100 -14.36 24.32 -8.60
C LEU A 100 -15.62 23.73 -9.25
N LYS A 101 -16.78 23.84 -8.61
CA LYS A 101 -18.05 23.26 -9.10
C LYS A 101 -18.47 23.79 -10.47
N ASN A 102 -18.27 25.08 -10.76
CA ASN A 102 -18.64 25.61 -12.07
C ASN A 102 -17.58 25.37 -13.15
N ASN A 103 -16.37 24.96 -12.76
CA ASN A 103 -15.25 24.57 -13.63
C ASN A 103 -15.09 25.46 -14.89
N LYS A 104 -15.07 26.78 -14.69
CA LYS A 104 -14.96 27.80 -15.74
C LYS A 104 -13.92 28.86 -15.35
N ASN A 105 -13.50 29.66 -16.32
CA ASN A 105 -12.76 30.87 -16.00
C ASN A 105 -13.69 31.92 -15.37
N TYR A 106 -13.16 32.66 -14.41
CA TYR A 106 -13.83 33.74 -13.71
C TYR A 106 -13.20 35.10 -14.03
N SER A 107 -14.05 36.10 -14.16
CA SER A 107 -13.70 37.51 -14.13
C SER A 107 -13.54 38.03 -12.68
N GLU A 108 -12.93 39.21 -12.51
CA GLU A 108 -12.85 39.83 -11.18
C GLU A 108 -14.22 40.06 -10.53
N ASP A 109 -15.21 40.50 -11.31
CA ASP A 109 -16.53 40.81 -10.76
C ASP A 109 -17.26 39.55 -10.30
N GLU A 110 -17.10 38.44 -11.01
CA GLU A 110 -17.65 37.15 -10.59
C GLU A 110 -16.99 36.66 -9.28
N ILE A 111 -15.67 36.77 -9.14
CA ILE A 111 -14.97 36.41 -7.90
C ILE A 111 -15.42 37.30 -6.73
N LYS A 112 -15.56 38.61 -6.96
CA LYS A 112 -16.09 39.54 -5.93
C LYS A 112 -17.50 39.14 -5.49
N ILE A 113 -18.38 38.79 -6.44
CA ILE A 113 -19.75 38.34 -6.15
C ILE A 113 -19.72 37.06 -5.30
N ILE A 114 -18.92 36.06 -5.70
CA ILE A 114 -18.82 34.79 -4.98
C ILE A 114 -18.34 35.02 -3.54
N ILE A 115 -17.27 35.78 -3.35
CA ILE A 115 -16.74 36.05 -2.01
C ILE A 115 -17.75 36.82 -1.16
N ASN A 116 -18.41 37.83 -1.73
CA ASN A 116 -19.41 38.63 -1.02
C ASN A 116 -20.68 37.85 -0.65
N ASN A 117 -20.99 36.74 -1.34
CA ASN A 117 -22.06 35.83 -0.92
C ASN A 117 -21.78 35.19 0.45
N TYR A 118 -20.50 34.97 0.76
CA TYR A 118 -20.07 34.40 2.04
C TYR A 118 -19.66 35.47 3.06
N LYS A 119 -19.08 36.60 2.62
CA LYS A 119 -18.64 37.70 3.48
C LYS A 119 -19.01 39.06 2.89
N LYS A 120 -20.26 39.50 3.14
CA LYS A 120 -20.86 40.73 2.58
C LYS A 120 -20.13 42.03 2.90
N ASP A 121 -19.41 42.09 4.02
CA ASP A 121 -18.76 43.32 4.51
C ASP A 121 -17.29 43.44 4.07
N LEU A 122 -16.76 42.45 3.33
CA LEU A 122 -15.38 42.47 2.87
C LEU A 122 -15.26 43.36 1.62
N LYS A 123 -14.53 44.48 1.74
CA LYS A 123 -14.19 45.30 0.57
C LYS A 123 -13.03 44.65 -0.18
N ILE A 124 -13.28 44.28 -1.43
CA ILE A 124 -12.31 43.59 -2.27
C ILE A 124 -11.78 44.56 -3.33
N GLU A 125 -10.51 44.94 -3.20
CA GLU A 125 -9.79 45.83 -4.11
C GLU A 125 -8.52 45.13 -4.62
N ASN A 126 -8.13 45.38 -5.88
CA ASN A 126 -6.92 44.83 -6.52
C ASN A 126 -6.79 43.29 -6.47
N ILE A 127 -7.65 42.56 -7.20
CA ILE A 127 -7.64 41.07 -7.20
C ILE A 127 -7.13 40.41 -8.48
N SER A 128 -6.76 41.17 -9.53
CA SER A 128 -6.34 40.63 -10.84
C SER A 128 -5.37 39.44 -10.72
N ASN A 129 -4.34 39.54 -9.88
CA ASN A 129 -3.33 38.50 -9.72
C ASN A 129 -3.93 37.20 -9.14
N PHE A 130 -4.81 37.31 -8.14
CA PHE A 130 -5.47 36.15 -7.53
C PHE A 130 -6.48 35.51 -8.50
N VAL A 131 -7.19 36.31 -9.30
CA VAL A 131 -8.11 35.81 -10.33
C VAL A 131 -7.33 35.04 -11.40
N GLN A 132 -6.15 35.54 -11.78
CA GLN A 132 -5.26 34.82 -12.68
C GLN A 132 -4.81 33.47 -12.06
N GLU A 133 -4.35 33.46 -10.82
CA GLU A 133 -3.91 32.24 -10.09
C GLU A 133 -5.05 31.20 -9.97
N ILE A 134 -6.28 31.65 -9.65
CA ILE A 134 -7.49 30.80 -9.63
C ILE A 134 -7.73 30.17 -11.00
N ASN A 135 -7.74 30.99 -12.07
CA ASN A 135 -8.01 30.50 -13.42
C ASN A 135 -6.90 29.59 -13.95
N GLU A 136 -5.63 29.83 -13.58
CA GLU A 136 -4.51 28.94 -13.88
C GLU A 136 -4.69 27.59 -13.17
N THR A 137 -5.08 27.60 -11.90
CA THR A 137 -5.35 26.37 -11.12
C THR A 137 -6.48 25.53 -11.73
N LEU A 138 -7.58 26.17 -12.12
CA LEU A 138 -8.73 25.49 -12.75
C LEU A 138 -8.40 24.89 -14.12
N LYS A 139 -7.39 25.42 -14.84
CA LYS A 139 -6.94 24.90 -16.13
C LYS A 139 -6.05 23.66 -16.02
N ILE A 140 -5.50 23.37 -14.84
CA ILE A 140 -4.66 22.19 -14.65
C ILE A 140 -5.53 20.94 -14.85
N SER A 141 -5.12 20.12 -15.83
CA SER A 141 -5.84 18.88 -16.13
C SER A 141 -5.66 17.86 -15.02
N ASP A 142 -6.70 17.05 -14.78
CA ASP A 142 -6.66 15.99 -13.76
C ASP A 142 -5.49 15.03 -14.02
N LYS A 143 -5.18 14.74 -15.29
CA LYS A 143 -4.04 13.90 -15.68
C LYS A 143 -2.70 14.43 -15.17
N GLU A 144 -2.47 15.75 -15.20
CA GLU A 144 -1.24 16.34 -14.67
C GLU A 144 -1.15 16.17 -13.15
N ILE A 145 -2.28 16.33 -12.44
CA ILE A 145 -2.36 16.16 -10.99
C ILE A 145 -2.13 14.69 -10.61
N ILE A 146 -2.75 13.74 -11.34
CA ILE A 146 -2.56 12.30 -11.15
C ILE A 146 -1.08 11.92 -11.28
N LYS A 147 -0.39 12.41 -12.32
CA LYS A 147 1.06 12.18 -12.49
C LYS A 147 1.84 12.61 -11.25
N VAL A 148 1.56 13.79 -10.70
CA VAL A 148 2.24 14.30 -9.51
C VAL A 148 1.90 13.48 -8.26
N ILE A 149 0.63 13.13 -8.03
CA ILE A 149 0.20 12.32 -6.88
C ILE A 149 0.90 10.95 -6.91
N VAL A 150 0.81 10.24 -8.03
CA VAL A 150 1.39 8.90 -8.17
C VAL A 150 2.92 8.96 -8.09
N SER A 151 3.56 9.99 -8.69
CA SER A 151 5.01 10.22 -8.56
C SER A 151 5.43 10.39 -7.11
N ARG A 152 4.70 11.17 -6.31
CA ARG A 152 5.00 11.38 -4.89
C ARG A 152 4.95 10.07 -4.11
N ILE A 153 3.90 9.27 -4.31
CA ILE A 153 3.74 7.97 -3.62
C ILE A 153 4.86 7.01 -4.01
N MET A 154 5.17 6.88 -5.30
CA MET A 154 6.27 6.02 -5.75
C MET A 154 7.62 6.53 -5.24
N ASN A 155 7.87 7.85 -5.24
CA ASN A 155 9.15 8.39 -4.77
C ASN A 155 9.36 8.20 -3.27
N LYS A 156 8.30 8.25 -2.45
CA LYS A 156 8.38 7.89 -1.03
C LYS A 156 8.72 6.42 -0.84
N GLU A 157 8.15 5.54 -1.67
CA GLU A 157 8.39 4.09 -1.59
C GLU A 157 9.78 3.66 -2.13
N PHE A 158 10.28 4.35 -3.15
CA PHE A 158 11.53 4.07 -3.85
C PHE A 158 12.67 5.01 -3.46
N HIS A 159 12.48 5.87 -2.45
CA HIS A 159 13.46 6.87 -2.02
C HIS A 159 14.04 7.69 -3.19
N ASN A 160 13.16 8.17 -4.07
CA ASN A 160 13.49 8.93 -5.28
C ASN A 160 14.28 8.15 -6.36
N GLN A 161 14.29 6.82 -6.33
CA GLN A 161 15.00 5.96 -7.29
C GLN A 161 14.07 4.91 -7.93
N ILE A 162 13.03 5.38 -8.63
CA ILE A 162 12.04 4.51 -9.29
C ILE A 162 12.64 3.81 -10.51
N ASN A 163 13.23 4.54 -11.46
CA ASN A 163 13.78 3.95 -12.68
C ASN A 163 14.99 3.05 -12.37
N ALA A 164 15.30 2.11 -13.26
CA ALA A 164 16.42 1.20 -13.00
C ALA A 164 17.76 1.92 -12.95
N ILE A 165 18.53 1.71 -11.88
CA ILE A 165 19.80 2.42 -11.65
C ILE A 165 20.90 1.95 -12.61
N PHE A 166 20.90 0.65 -12.95
CA PHE A 166 21.98 0.02 -13.72
C PHE A 166 21.65 -0.15 -15.21
N SER A 167 20.59 0.50 -15.71
CA SER A 167 20.26 0.46 -17.12
C SER A 167 21.32 1.18 -17.96
N ARG A 168 21.77 0.54 -19.04
CA ARG A 168 22.72 1.12 -20.01
C ARG A 168 22.00 1.78 -21.20
N GLU A 169 20.68 1.85 -21.16
CA GLU A 169 19.88 2.41 -22.24
C GLU A 169 19.99 3.94 -22.27
N LYS A 170 20.01 4.53 -23.48
CA LYS A 170 20.16 5.98 -23.67
C LYS A 170 19.02 6.80 -23.07
N MET A 171 17.86 6.18 -22.87
CA MET A 171 16.71 6.73 -22.17
C MET A 171 16.28 5.68 -21.15
N ASN A 172 16.44 5.98 -19.86
CA ASN A 172 16.07 5.09 -18.76
C ASN A 172 14.56 5.16 -18.53
N ILE A 173 13.76 4.75 -19.53
CA ILE A 173 12.30 4.79 -19.48
C ILE A 173 11.82 3.55 -18.74
N GLY A 174 11.08 3.75 -17.67
CA GLY A 174 10.39 2.70 -16.92
C GLY A 174 8.95 2.60 -17.39
N GLU A 175 8.40 1.39 -17.39
CA GLU A 175 7.00 1.15 -17.70
C GLU A 175 6.37 0.21 -16.68
N ILE A 176 5.18 0.56 -16.21
CA ILE A 176 4.39 -0.28 -15.32
C ILE A 176 2.99 -0.40 -15.92
N SER A 177 2.51 -1.63 -16.06
CA SER A 177 1.14 -1.89 -16.52
C SER A 177 0.45 -2.84 -15.55
N LEU A 178 -0.68 -2.40 -14.98
CA LEU A 178 -1.53 -3.22 -14.12
C LEU A 178 -2.85 -3.49 -14.84
N LYS A 179 -3.11 -4.76 -15.15
CA LYS A 179 -4.35 -5.23 -15.77
C LYS A 179 -5.23 -5.99 -14.79
N ILE A 180 -6.45 -5.50 -14.59
CA ILE A 180 -7.49 -6.16 -13.80
C ILE A 180 -8.71 -6.41 -14.70
N LYS A 181 -8.93 -7.68 -15.07
CA LYS A 181 -9.93 -8.07 -16.07
C LYS A 181 -9.69 -7.31 -17.39
N ASP A 182 -10.66 -6.49 -17.82
CA ASP A 182 -10.60 -5.72 -19.06
C ASP A 182 -10.10 -4.27 -18.86
N LYS A 183 -9.76 -3.89 -17.61
CA LYS A 183 -9.25 -2.55 -17.28
C LYS A 183 -7.74 -2.58 -17.07
N GLU A 184 -7.09 -1.47 -17.37
CA GLU A 184 -5.64 -1.36 -17.37
C GLU A 184 -5.19 -0.01 -16.80
N ILE A 185 -4.06 0.03 -16.11
CA ILE A 185 -3.38 1.27 -15.71
C ILE A 185 -1.98 1.18 -16.29
N ASP A 186 -1.64 2.10 -17.18
CA ASP A 186 -0.33 2.16 -17.81
C ASP A 186 0.39 3.43 -17.38
N LEU A 187 1.60 3.26 -16.84
CA LEU A 187 2.47 4.32 -16.36
C LEU A 187 3.78 4.30 -17.13
N LYS A 188 4.21 5.49 -17.57
CA LYS A 188 5.58 5.72 -18.04
C LYS A 188 6.33 6.55 -17.02
N ILE A 189 7.57 6.17 -16.76
CA ILE A 189 8.42 6.76 -15.74
C ILE A 189 9.72 7.21 -16.38
N GLU A 190 10.05 8.48 -16.22
CA GLU A 190 11.30 9.07 -16.70
C GLU A 190 11.88 9.96 -15.60
N ASN A 191 13.19 9.89 -15.37
CA ASN A 191 13.88 10.67 -14.35
C ASN A 191 13.26 10.55 -12.93
N ASN A 192 12.77 9.35 -12.59
CA ASN A 192 12.09 9.05 -11.32
C ASN A 192 10.77 9.82 -11.13
N GLU A 193 10.11 10.21 -12.21
CA GLU A 193 8.79 10.83 -12.20
C GLU A 193 7.86 10.14 -13.21
N ILE A 194 6.57 10.12 -12.92
CA ILE A 194 5.57 9.64 -13.87
C ILE A 194 5.47 10.65 -15.02
N SER A 195 5.99 10.30 -16.18
CA SER A 195 5.95 11.14 -17.39
C SER A 195 4.60 11.04 -18.11
N ASP A 196 3.94 9.87 -18.05
CA ASP A 196 2.63 9.65 -18.67
C ASP A 196 1.77 8.63 -17.90
N VAL A 197 0.45 8.81 -18.00
CA VAL A 197 -0.58 7.91 -17.47
C VAL A 197 -1.61 7.66 -18.57
N GLN A 198 -1.87 6.38 -18.88
CA GLN A 198 -2.85 5.96 -19.88
C GLN A 198 -3.80 4.90 -19.31
N ASN A 199 -4.99 4.80 -19.91
CA ASN A 199 -6.04 3.79 -19.67
C ASN A 199 -6.58 3.64 -18.24
N TYR A 200 -6.08 4.43 -17.28
CA TYR A 200 -6.30 4.23 -15.85
C TYR A 200 -7.77 4.12 -15.43
N PHE A 201 -8.00 3.43 -14.31
CA PHE A 201 -9.30 3.28 -13.69
C PHE A 201 -9.21 3.47 -12.17
N LEU A 202 -10.35 3.79 -11.57
CA LEU A 202 -10.48 3.95 -10.12
C LEU A 202 -10.27 2.61 -9.39
N ILE A 203 -9.33 2.60 -8.45
CA ILE A 203 -9.17 1.52 -7.48
C ILE A 203 -9.96 1.88 -6.22
N ASN A 204 -10.84 0.98 -5.79
CA ASN A 204 -11.74 1.22 -4.65
C ASN A 204 -11.29 0.48 -3.38
N LYS A 205 -10.12 -0.17 -3.41
CA LYS A 205 -9.57 -0.88 -2.27
C LYS A 205 -8.06 -0.71 -2.23
N GLU A 206 -7.56 -0.31 -1.07
CA GLU A 206 -6.13 -0.27 -0.78
C GLU A 206 -5.53 -1.68 -0.74
N THR A 207 -4.21 -1.76 -0.80
CA THR A 207 -3.46 -3.02 -0.65
C THR A 207 -2.54 -2.90 0.54
N MET A 208 -2.61 -3.87 1.45
CA MET A 208 -1.71 -3.96 2.61
C MET A 208 -0.40 -4.64 2.21
N TYR A 209 0.72 -4.03 2.58
CA TYR A 209 2.06 -4.59 2.40
C TYR A 209 2.67 -4.85 3.77
N ILE A 210 2.89 -6.13 4.08
CA ILE A 210 3.50 -6.60 5.32
C ILE A 210 4.90 -7.17 5.03
N ASP A 211 5.93 -6.42 5.42
CA ASP A 211 7.35 -6.81 5.42
C ASP A 211 7.95 -6.78 6.83
N ASN A 212 7.44 -5.90 7.69
CA ASN A 212 8.08 -5.52 8.94
C ASN A 212 7.13 -5.69 10.15
N PRO A 213 7.33 -6.73 10.99
CA PRO A 213 6.52 -6.92 12.20
C PRO A 213 6.80 -5.90 13.31
N PHE A 214 7.88 -5.11 13.21
CA PHE A 214 8.24 -4.08 14.18
C PHE A 214 7.36 -2.82 14.08
N ILE A 215 6.42 -2.75 13.12
CA ILE A 215 5.44 -1.67 13.05
C ILE A 215 4.54 -1.57 14.29
N LEU A 216 4.50 -2.61 15.13
CA LEU A 216 3.81 -2.58 16.43
C LEU A 216 4.63 -1.88 17.54
N ASP A 217 5.89 -1.51 17.29
CA ASP A 217 6.81 -0.97 18.31
C ASP A 217 6.87 0.55 18.34
N SER A 218 6.61 1.21 17.22
CA SER A 218 6.65 2.66 17.08
C SER A 218 5.40 3.18 16.38
N TYR A 219 4.92 4.34 16.84
CA TYR A 219 3.83 5.09 16.20
C TYR A 219 4.37 6.24 15.34
N ASP A 220 5.69 6.41 15.28
CA ASP A 220 6.35 7.59 14.71
C ASP A 220 7.06 7.19 13.43
N PHE A 221 6.30 7.24 12.33
CA PHE A 221 6.83 7.04 10.99
C PHE A 221 6.80 8.40 10.29
N GLU A 222 7.99 8.96 10.03
CA GLU A 222 8.11 10.29 9.40
C GLU A 222 7.81 10.25 7.89
N ASP A 223 8.04 9.11 7.23
CA ASP A 223 7.82 8.95 5.80
C ASP A 223 6.43 8.38 5.50
N GLU A 224 5.68 8.89 4.52
CA GLU A 224 4.43 8.25 4.08
C GLU A 224 4.73 7.16 3.03
N ASN A 225 5.12 5.97 3.49
CA ASN A 225 5.36 4.79 2.65
C ASN A 225 4.49 3.61 3.10
N HIS A 226 4.72 2.41 2.55
CA HIS A 226 3.92 1.24 2.89
C HIS A 226 3.96 0.82 4.36
N GLN A 227 5.07 1.04 5.09
CA GLN A 227 5.18 0.67 6.50
C GLN A 227 4.28 1.56 7.36
N THR A 228 4.27 2.85 7.06
CA THR A 228 3.44 3.87 7.70
C THR A 228 1.97 3.63 7.39
N HIS A 229 1.66 3.31 6.13
CA HIS A 229 0.33 2.91 5.69
C HIS A 229 -0.17 1.66 6.43
N LEU A 230 0.68 0.64 6.57
CA LEU A 230 0.37 -0.55 7.36
C LEU A 230 0.13 -0.19 8.83
N ALA A 231 1.02 0.60 9.44
CA ALA A 231 0.90 0.99 10.85
C ALA A 231 -0.41 1.73 11.12
N THR A 232 -0.75 2.75 10.31
CA THR A 232 -2.01 3.49 10.42
C THR A 232 -3.22 2.57 10.32
N ASN A 233 -3.19 1.62 9.37
CA ASN A 233 -4.28 0.68 9.15
C ASN A 233 -4.37 -0.45 10.18
N VAL A 234 -3.27 -0.82 10.85
CA VAL A 234 -3.30 -1.81 11.94
C VAL A 234 -3.95 -1.21 13.18
N PHE A 235 -3.71 0.07 13.45
CA PHE A 235 -4.20 0.76 14.64
C PHE A 235 -5.51 1.54 14.40
N SER A 236 -6.13 1.41 13.22
CA SER A 236 -7.41 2.06 12.93
C SER A 236 -8.57 1.41 13.70
N GLU A 237 -9.55 2.24 14.07
CA GLU A 237 -10.79 1.77 14.68
C GLU A 237 -11.61 0.92 13.70
N ASN A 238 -12.34 -0.06 14.24
CA ASN A 238 -13.20 -0.92 13.43
C ASN A 238 -14.45 -0.13 12.99
N GLU A 239 -14.49 0.30 11.73
CA GLU A 239 -15.66 1.00 11.16
C GLU A 239 -16.76 0.04 10.67
N ASN A 240 -16.58 -1.28 10.83
CA ASN A 240 -17.57 -2.24 10.36
C ASN A 240 -18.90 -2.10 11.10
N SER A 241 -20.00 -2.13 10.33
CA SER A 241 -21.33 -2.30 10.90
C SER A 241 -21.42 -3.61 11.72
N VAL A 242 -22.29 -3.63 12.74
CA VAL A 242 -22.58 -4.84 13.54
C VAL A 242 -23.00 -6.03 12.67
N ILE A 243 -23.64 -5.77 11.52
CA ILE A 243 -24.08 -6.82 10.59
C ILE A 243 -22.90 -7.41 9.81
N SER A 244 -21.94 -6.58 9.37
CA SER A 244 -20.71 -7.05 8.73
C SER A 244 -19.89 -7.90 9.69
N GLU A 245 -19.76 -7.49 10.95
CA GLU A 245 -19.06 -8.29 11.97
C GLU A 245 -19.64 -9.70 12.13
N ILE A 246 -20.97 -9.85 12.13
CA ILE A 246 -21.62 -11.17 12.28
C ILE A 246 -21.37 -12.06 11.06
N LYS A 247 -21.41 -11.51 9.85
CA LYS A 247 -21.13 -12.25 8.61
C LYS A 247 -19.66 -12.68 8.55
N VAL A 248 -18.78 -11.75 8.89
CA VAL A 248 -17.32 -11.93 8.91
C VAL A 248 -16.94 -12.97 9.97
N LYS A 249 -17.49 -12.92 11.19
CA LYS A 249 -17.26 -13.92 12.26
C LYS A 249 -17.62 -15.35 11.85
N LYS A 250 -18.69 -15.55 11.07
CA LYS A 250 -19.07 -16.90 10.58
C LYS A 250 -18.09 -17.45 9.56
N LYS A 251 -17.58 -16.61 8.66
CA LYS A 251 -16.58 -17.01 7.65
C LYS A 251 -15.18 -17.15 8.23
N LEU A 252 -14.83 -16.33 9.22
CA LEU A 252 -13.49 -16.30 9.84
C LEU A 252 -13.24 -17.40 10.87
N ASN A 253 -14.16 -18.34 11.11
CA ASN A 253 -14.00 -19.27 12.22
C ASN A 253 -12.71 -20.10 12.10
N ASN A 254 -12.38 -20.63 10.91
CA ASN A 254 -11.16 -21.41 10.73
C ASN A 254 -9.91 -20.53 10.77
N ILE A 255 -9.95 -19.34 10.14
CA ILE A 255 -8.88 -18.35 10.19
C ILE A 255 -8.56 -17.94 11.64
N TYR A 256 -9.58 -17.57 12.43
CA TYR A 256 -9.41 -17.23 13.84
C TYR A 256 -9.00 -18.42 14.68
N GLN A 257 -9.49 -19.64 14.41
CA GLN A 257 -8.98 -20.84 15.09
C GLN A 257 -7.48 -21.01 14.83
N LYS A 258 -7.02 -20.80 13.60
CA LYS A 258 -5.61 -20.89 13.25
C LYS A 258 -4.79 -19.80 13.93
N LEU A 259 -5.25 -18.56 13.90
CA LEU A 259 -4.63 -17.44 14.61
C LEU A 259 -4.57 -17.71 16.12
N ASN A 260 -5.66 -18.17 16.73
CA ASN A 260 -5.75 -18.43 18.16
C ASN A 260 -4.91 -19.64 18.61
N SER A 261 -4.52 -20.54 17.69
CA SER A 261 -3.55 -21.61 17.96
C SER A 261 -2.12 -21.11 18.20
N VAL A 262 -1.85 -19.82 17.88
CA VAL A 262 -0.58 -19.12 18.14
C VAL A 262 -0.81 -17.99 19.15
N LEU A 263 -1.80 -17.14 18.88
CA LEU A 263 -2.25 -16.02 19.71
C LEU A 263 -3.46 -16.42 20.54
N SER A 264 -3.21 -17.21 21.58
CA SER A 264 -4.28 -17.71 22.47
C SER A 264 -5.06 -16.61 23.22
N GLY A 265 -4.53 -15.40 23.29
CA GLY A 265 -5.16 -14.24 23.91
C GLY A 265 -5.92 -13.36 22.91
N GLU A 266 -6.52 -12.29 23.44
CA GLU A 266 -7.28 -11.30 22.67
C GLU A 266 -6.44 -10.05 22.46
N ILE A 267 -6.59 -9.41 21.29
CA ILE A 267 -6.05 -8.07 21.06
C ILE A 267 -7.22 -7.11 21.17
N LEU A 268 -7.10 -6.13 22.07
CA LEU A 268 -8.15 -5.18 22.38
C LEU A 268 -7.55 -3.85 22.81
N GLU A 269 -8.32 -2.80 22.64
CA GLU A 269 -7.98 -1.46 23.12
C GLU A 269 -8.33 -1.34 24.61
N ASN A 270 -7.36 -0.90 25.42
CA ASN A 270 -7.57 -0.68 26.84
C ASN A 270 -8.16 0.71 27.12
N LYS A 271 -8.42 1.02 28.40
CA LYS A 271 -9.01 2.30 28.83
C LYS A 271 -8.16 3.54 28.50
N ASN A 272 -6.89 3.36 28.14
CA ASN A 272 -5.96 4.44 27.79
C ASN A 272 -5.80 4.57 26.27
N PHE A 273 -6.75 4.06 25.48
CA PHE A 273 -6.71 4.06 24.02
C PHE A 273 -5.45 3.41 23.44
N LYS A 274 -4.99 2.34 24.11
CA LYS A 274 -3.80 1.59 23.71
C LYS A 274 -4.17 0.14 23.47
N PHE A 275 -3.79 -0.37 22.31
CA PHE A 275 -3.92 -1.79 22.00
C PHE A 275 -2.99 -2.63 22.88
N VAL A 276 -3.54 -3.67 23.48
CA VAL A 276 -2.85 -4.64 24.34
C VAL A 276 -3.22 -6.06 23.93
N TYR A 277 -2.30 -6.99 24.17
CA TYR A 277 -2.56 -8.42 24.07
C TYR A 277 -2.94 -8.96 25.46
N ARG A 278 -4.21 -9.26 25.66
CA ARG A 278 -4.73 -9.82 26.92
C ARG A 278 -4.64 -11.33 26.90
N LYS A 279 -3.90 -11.90 27.86
CA LYS A 279 -3.79 -13.36 28.04
C LYS A 279 -3.90 -13.70 29.52
N ASN A 280 -4.78 -14.65 29.85
CA ASN A 280 -5.03 -15.11 31.22
C ASN A 280 -5.39 -13.98 32.21
N GLY A 281 -6.09 -12.94 31.72
CA GLY A 281 -6.49 -11.78 32.53
C GLY A 281 -5.44 -10.68 32.65
N GLU A 282 -4.22 -10.90 32.14
CA GLU A 282 -3.12 -9.93 32.16
C GLU A 282 -2.96 -9.23 30.82
N ASP A 283 -2.71 -7.93 30.85
CA ASP A 283 -2.49 -7.09 29.66
C ASP A 283 -0.99 -7.01 29.36
N ILE A 284 -0.61 -7.44 28.15
CA ILE A 284 0.76 -7.36 27.63
C ILE A 284 0.79 -6.27 26.56
N ASP A 285 1.71 -5.33 26.71
CA ASP A 285 2.00 -4.33 25.67
C ASP A 285 2.42 -5.02 24.37
N LEU A 286 1.87 -4.61 23.22
CA LEU A 286 2.22 -5.21 21.92
C LEU A 286 3.72 -5.14 21.63
N LYS A 287 4.40 -4.11 22.15
CA LYS A 287 5.85 -3.95 22.05
C LYS A 287 6.63 -5.10 22.68
N ASN A 288 6.06 -5.71 23.73
CA ASN A 288 6.66 -6.82 24.48
C ASN A 288 6.33 -8.20 23.89
N LEU A 289 5.61 -8.27 22.76
CA LEU A 289 5.43 -9.54 22.04
C LEU A 289 6.71 -9.95 21.33
N SER A 290 6.93 -11.26 21.18
CA SER A 290 8.01 -11.74 20.31
C SER A 290 7.72 -11.36 18.86
N THR A 291 8.78 -11.10 18.07
CA THR A 291 8.65 -10.66 16.67
C THR A 291 7.80 -11.63 15.83
N GLY A 292 7.96 -12.93 16.04
CA GLY A 292 7.11 -13.91 15.37
C GLY A 292 5.63 -13.82 15.75
N LEU A 293 5.30 -13.51 17.02
CA LEU A 293 3.91 -13.26 17.45
C LEU A 293 3.35 -11.98 16.82
N LYS A 294 4.18 -10.94 16.67
CA LYS A 294 3.79 -9.66 16.05
C LYS A 294 3.26 -9.86 14.63
N THR A 295 3.89 -10.72 13.82
CA THR A 295 3.40 -11.05 12.46
C THR A 295 1.96 -11.59 12.48
N PHE A 296 1.62 -12.50 13.40
CA PHE A 296 0.25 -12.99 13.54
C PHE A 296 -0.68 -11.91 14.10
N ALA A 297 -0.18 -11.04 14.98
CA ALA A 297 -0.96 -9.99 15.61
C ALA A 297 -1.42 -8.95 14.57
N ILE A 298 -0.53 -8.57 13.66
CA ILE A 298 -0.84 -7.68 12.53
C ILE A 298 -1.99 -8.25 11.69
N ILE A 299 -1.90 -9.52 11.25
CA ILE A 299 -2.98 -10.16 10.50
C ILE A 299 -4.28 -10.20 11.31
N LYS A 300 -4.21 -10.56 12.59
CA LYS A 300 -5.37 -10.61 13.47
C LYS A 300 -6.05 -9.24 13.61
N MET A 301 -5.27 -8.17 13.81
CA MET A 301 -5.77 -6.79 13.94
C MET A 301 -6.42 -6.31 12.64
N LEU A 302 -5.75 -6.49 11.49
CA LEU A 302 -6.30 -6.07 10.19
C LEU A 302 -7.58 -6.84 9.80
N LEU A 303 -7.73 -8.09 10.25
CA LEU A 303 -8.99 -8.85 10.08
C LEU A 303 -10.08 -8.37 11.05
N GLN A 304 -9.69 -7.97 12.26
CA GLN A 304 -10.63 -7.51 13.29
C GLN A 304 -11.22 -6.13 12.99
N ASN A 305 -10.42 -5.19 12.47
CA ASN A 305 -10.88 -3.85 12.12
C ASN A 305 -11.46 -3.73 10.70
N GLY A 306 -11.38 -4.81 9.91
CA GLY A 306 -11.96 -4.87 8.57
C GLY A 306 -11.03 -4.43 7.45
N THR A 307 -9.81 -3.99 7.71
CA THR A 307 -8.88 -3.60 6.65
C THR A 307 -8.60 -4.75 5.67
N LEU A 308 -8.47 -5.99 6.17
CA LEU A 308 -8.43 -7.17 5.31
C LEU A 308 -9.85 -7.67 5.02
N GLU A 309 -10.32 -7.37 3.81
CA GLU A 309 -11.65 -7.71 3.34
C GLU A 309 -11.67 -8.87 2.33
N GLU A 310 -12.88 -9.38 2.07
CA GLU A 310 -13.11 -10.34 0.99
C GLU A 310 -12.70 -9.78 -0.39
N ASN A 311 -12.03 -10.63 -1.16
CA ASN A 311 -11.44 -10.34 -2.48
C ASN A 311 -10.45 -9.17 -2.48
N GLY A 312 -9.91 -8.80 -1.30
CA GLY A 312 -8.85 -7.81 -1.17
C GLY A 312 -7.50 -8.33 -1.67
N THR A 313 -6.53 -7.43 -1.79
CA THR A 313 -5.14 -7.74 -2.16
C THR A 313 -4.24 -7.55 -0.95
N ILE A 314 -3.30 -8.47 -0.75
CA ILE A 314 -2.28 -8.38 0.30
C ILE A 314 -0.92 -8.78 -0.26
N ILE A 315 0.11 -8.06 0.17
CA ILE A 315 1.51 -8.33 -0.14
C ILE A 315 2.19 -8.79 1.15
N LEU A 316 2.81 -9.95 1.10
CA LEU A 316 3.57 -10.56 2.19
C LEU A 316 5.01 -10.70 1.71
N ASP A 317 5.93 -9.90 2.26
CA ASP A 317 7.33 -9.93 1.85
C ASP A 317 8.16 -10.64 2.92
N GLU A 318 8.64 -11.82 2.55
CA GLU A 318 9.46 -12.69 3.41
C GLU A 318 8.90 -12.86 4.84
N PRO A 319 7.60 -13.17 5.00
CA PRO A 319 6.93 -13.20 6.29
C PRO A 319 7.49 -14.29 7.23
N GLU A 320 8.26 -15.24 6.71
CA GLU A 320 8.86 -16.35 7.45
C GLU A 320 10.11 -15.98 8.28
N ILE A 321 10.77 -14.85 7.98
CA ILE A 321 12.11 -14.52 8.54
C ILE A 321 12.14 -14.56 10.08
N HIS A 322 11.09 -14.07 10.72
CA HIS A 322 11.01 -13.97 12.18
C HIS A 322 10.23 -15.13 12.83
N LEU A 323 9.82 -16.13 12.04
CA LEU A 323 8.99 -17.23 12.51
C LEU A 323 9.83 -18.47 12.83
N HIS A 324 9.58 -19.07 14.00
CA HIS A 324 10.05 -20.41 14.30
C HIS A 324 9.48 -21.42 13.27
N PRO A 325 10.18 -22.52 12.91
CA PRO A 325 9.73 -23.46 11.88
C PRO A 325 8.28 -23.97 12.05
N GLU A 326 7.85 -24.26 13.28
CA GLU A 326 6.46 -24.65 13.54
C GLU A 326 5.46 -23.54 13.16
N TRP A 327 5.81 -22.27 13.43
CA TRP A 327 4.98 -21.13 13.09
C TRP A 327 5.02 -20.79 11.61
N GLN A 328 6.12 -21.09 10.90
CA GLN A 328 6.16 -21.01 9.44
C GLN A 328 5.08 -21.92 8.82
N LEU A 329 4.95 -23.16 9.31
CA LEU A 329 3.86 -24.05 8.86
C LEU A 329 2.47 -23.48 9.19
N LYS A 330 2.30 -22.93 10.41
CA LYS A 330 1.03 -22.32 10.81
C LYS A 330 0.66 -21.10 9.97
N PHE A 331 1.65 -20.28 9.61
CA PHE A 331 1.45 -19.07 8.81
C PHE A 331 1.21 -19.41 7.33
N ALA A 332 1.91 -20.42 6.77
CA ALA A 332 1.63 -20.91 5.43
C ALA A 332 0.18 -21.43 5.27
N GLU A 333 -0.30 -22.23 6.22
CA GLU A 333 -1.70 -22.68 6.23
C GLU A 333 -2.68 -21.50 6.40
N LEU A 334 -2.33 -20.49 7.21
CA LEU A 334 -3.12 -19.27 7.37
C LEU A 334 -3.26 -18.51 6.03
N ILE A 335 -2.18 -18.34 5.27
CA ILE A 335 -2.21 -17.71 3.93
C ILE A 335 -3.16 -18.45 2.99
N VAL A 336 -3.10 -19.79 3.00
CA VAL A 336 -4.01 -20.65 2.23
C VAL A 336 -5.47 -20.47 2.65
N LEU A 337 -5.74 -20.36 3.94
CA LEU A 337 -7.09 -20.10 4.45
C LEU A 337 -7.60 -18.70 4.07
N LEU A 338 -6.74 -17.67 4.09
CA LEU A 338 -7.08 -16.32 3.61
C LEU A 338 -7.49 -16.35 2.13
N GLN A 339 -6.77 -17.06 1.28
CA GLN A 339 -7.19 -17.24 -0.12
C GLN A 339 -8.52 -18.00 -0.19
N ARG A 340 -8.63 -19.14 0.49
CA ARG A 340 -9.77 -20.06 0.33
C ARG A 340 -11.08 -19.47 0.85
N GLU A 341 -11.05 -18.81 2.00
CA GLU A 341 -12.25 -18.35 2.69
C GLU A 341 -12.60 -16.90 2.35
N PHE A 342 -11.60 -16.05 2.08
CA PHE A 342 -11.80 -14.64 1.76
C PHE A 342 -11.64 -14.33 0.28
N GLY A 343 -11.14 -15.26 -0.54
CA GLY A 343 -10.87 -15.00 -1.96
C GLY A 343 -9.75 -13.99 -2.18
N MET A 344 -8.87 -13.79 -1.19
CA MET A 344 -7.81 -12.79 -1.28
C MET A 344 -6.84 -13.06 -2.42
N HIS A 345 -6.34 -11.98 -3.02
CA HIS A 345 -5.23 -11.98 -3.95
C HIS A 345 -3.94 -11.73 -3.18
N ILE A 346 -3.06 -12.71 -3.13
CA ILE A 346 -1.87 -12.71 -2.27
C ILE A 346 -0.62 -12.70 -3.15
N LEU A 347 0.18 -11.64 -3.04
CA LEU A 347 1.56 -11.64 -3.53
C LEU A 347 2.48 -11.98 -2.36
N LEU A 348 3.12 -13.13 -2.42
CA LEU A 348 4.07 -13.62 -1.42
C LEU A 348 5.46 -13.62 -2.02
N THR A 349 6.45 -13.04 -1.35
CA THR A 349 7.86 -13.30 -1.66
C THR A 349 8.46 -14.20 -0.57
N THR A 350 9.43 -15.03 -0.94
CA THR A 350 10.12 -15.87 0.03
C THR A 350 11.50 -16.27 -0.47
N HIS A 351 12.42 -16.44 0.47
CA HIS A 351 13.74 -17.05 0.24
C HIS A 351 13.80 -18.51 0.67
N SER A 352 12.74 -18.99 1.31
CA SER A 352 12.72 -20.27 2.00
C SER A 352 12.11 -21.35 1.11
N PRO A 353 12.90 -22.35 0.65
CA PRO A 353 12.32 -23.52 -0.02
C PRO A 353 11.39 -24.29 0.92
N TYR A 354 11.66 -24.27 2.23
CA TYR A 354 10.80 -24.87 3.23
C TYR A 354 9.42 -24.20 3.28
N PHE A 355 9.37 -22.86 3.27
CA PHE A 355 8.13 -22.10 3.30
C PHE A 355 7.33 -22.25 1.99
N LEU A 356 8.01 -22.23 0.84
CA LEU A 356 7.42 -22.55 -0.46
C LEU A 356 6.74 -23.93 -0.44
N ASN A 357 7.45 -24.96 0.04
CA ASN A 357 6.91 -26.31 0.15
C ASN A 357 5.69 -26.37 1.08
N ALA A 358 5.71 -25.62 2.19
CA ALA A 358 4.55 -25.53 3.06
C ALA A 358 3.33 -24.96 2.33
N ILE A 359 3.51 -23.90 1.53
CA ILE A 359 2.42 -23.32 0.71
C ILE A 359 1.87 -24.36 -0.28
N GLU A 360 2.74 -25.07 -1.01
CA GLU A 360 2.32 -26.14 -1.95
C GLU A 360 1.52 -27.25 -1.24
N VAL A 361 2.03 -27.77 -0.12
CA VAL A 361 1.36 -28.85 0.62
C VAL A 361 0.00 -28.39 1.17
N PHE A 362 -0.09 -27.18 1.72
CA PHE A 362 -1.35 -26.68 2.24
C PHE A 362 -2.33 -26.30 1.12
N SER A 363 -1.88 -25.75 -0.01
CA SER A 363 -2.77 -25.42 -1.14
C SER A 363 -3.40 -26.69 -1.73
N GLU A 364 -2.64 -27.77 -1.90
CA GLU A 364 -3.16 -29.09 -2.29
C GLU A 364 -4.14 -29.64 -1.26
N ARG A 365 -3.77 -29.62 0.03
CA ARG A 365 -4.63 -30.11 1.12
C ARG A 365 -5.98 -29.39 1.15
N HIS A 366 -5.99 -28.10 0.86
CA HIS A 366 -7.17 -27.26 0.85
C HIS A 366 -7.86 -27.14 -0.52
N LYS A 367 -7.33 -27.83 -1.56
CA LYS A 367 -7.85 -27.88 -2.94
C LYS A 367 -7.96 -26.50 -3.58
N ILE A 368 -6.89 -25.72 -3.47
CA ILE A 368 -6.75 -24.40 -4.09
C ILE A 368 -5.43 -24.26 -4.86
N ASP A 369 -4.74 -25.37 -5.14
CA ASP A 369 -3.48 -25.44 -5.87
C ASP A 369 -3.61 -24.90 -7.31
N ASP A 370 -4.79 -24.99 -7.91
CA ASP A 370 -5.13 -24.40 -9.21
C ASP A 370 -5.10 -22.86 -9.20
N LYS A 371 -5.15 -22.24 -8.01
CA LYS A 371 -5.06 -20.80 -7.78
C LYS A 371 -3.68 -20.37 -7.28
N CYS A 372 -2.68 -21.23 -7.42
CA CYS A 372 -1.30 -20.92 -7.06
C CYS A 372 -0.46 -20.66 -8.32
N LYS A 373 0.34 -19.60 -8.27
CA LYS A 373 1.36 -19.28 -9.29
C LYS A 373 2.72 -19.16 -8.63
N TYR A 374 3.74 -19.68 -9.30
CA TYR A 374 5.09 -19.75 -8.76
C TYR A 374 6.08 -19.12 -9.72
N TYR A 375 6.87 -18.19 -9.22
CA TYR A 375 7.87 -17.47 -9.99
C TYR A 375 9.25 -17.58 -9.34
N VAL A 376 10.29 -17.48 -10.16
CA VAL A 376 11.68 -17.36 -9.72
C VAL A 376 12.27 -16.04 -10.21
N ALA A 377 12.86 -15.30 -9.29
CA ALA A 377 13.63 -14.10 -9.53
C ALA A 377 15.10 -14.45 -9.75
N GLU A 378 15.68 -13.97 -10.85
CA GLU A 378 17.04 -14.28 -11.24
C GLU A 378 17.80 -13.03 -11.66
N ASN A 379 19.07 -12.94 -11.30
CA ASN A 379 19.95 -11.89 -11.78
C ASN A 379 20.42 -12.17 -13.21
N GLU A 380 20.33 -11.15 -14.06
CA GLU A 380 20.89 -11.09 -15.41
C GLU A 380 21.87 -9.90 -15.46
N GLY A 381 23.14 -10.15 -15.15
CA GLY A 381 24.12 -9.09 -14.94
C GLY A 381 23.80 -8.27 -13.68
N ASN A 382 23.62 -6.96 -13.83
CA ASN A 382 23.30 -6.04 -12.73
C ASN A 382 21.79 -5.83 -12.53
N SER A 383 20.96 -6.46 -13.35
CA SER A 383 19.50 -6.37 -13.29
C SER A 383 18.90 -7.74 -12.97
N SER A 384 17.59 -7.79 -12.77
CA SER A 384 16.88 -9.03 -12.47
C SER A 384 15.66 -9.22 -13.38
N ILE A 385 15.28 -10.48 -13.58
CA ILE A 385 14.06 -10.89 -14.29
C ILE A 385 13.23 -11.82 -13.41
N ILE A 386 11.91 -11.82 -13.63
CA ILE A 386 10.98 -12.73 -12.96
C ILE A 386 10.47 -13.74 -13.99
N LYS A 387 10.66 -15.05 -13.73
CA LYS A 387 10.23 -16.13 -14.61
C LYS A 387 9.09 -16.94 -13.99
N ASP A 388 8.04 -17.21 -14.75
CA ASP A 388 6.99 -18.15 -14.35
C ASP A 388 7.52 -19.59 -14.44
N VAL A 389 7.46 -20.31 -13.31
CA VAL A 389 7.85 -21.72 -13.17
C VAL A 389 6.70 -22.55 -12.60
N THR A 390 5.46 -22.05 -12.71
CA THR A 390 4.26 -22.77 -12.31
C THR A 390 4.20 -24.13 -13.01
N GLY A 391 4.06 -25.20 -12.23
CA GLY A 391 4.10 -26.58 -12.72
C GLY A 391 5.50 -27.22 -12.80
N ASN A 392 6.57 -26.45 -12.54
CA ASN A 392 7.95 -26.96 -12.46
C ASN A 392 8.74 -26.31 -11.30
N THR A 393 8.19 -26.33 -10.10
CA THR A 393 8.82 -25.73 -8.91
C THR A 393 10.12 -26.41 -8.47
N ARG A 394 10.43 -27.59 -9.02
CA ARG A 394 11.75 -28.26 -8.88
C ARG A 394 12.92 -27.35 -9.24
N GLU A 395 12.75 -26.44 -10.20
CA GLU A 395 13.78 -25.47 -10.55
C GLU A 395 14.13 -24.54 -9.38
N ILE A 396 13.12 -24.10 -8.63
CA ILE A 396 13.28 -23.29 -7.43
C ILE A 396 14.06 -24.07 -6.38
N TYR A 397 13.63 -25.29 -6.06
CA TYR A 397 14.28 -26.13 -5.06
C TYR A 397 15.74 -26.41 -5.38
N ARG A 398 16.05 -26.75 -6.64
CA ARG A 398 17.43 -26.99 -7.07
C ARG A 398 18.31 -25.76 -6.86
N LYS A 399 17.77 -24.56 -7.12
CA LYS A 399 18.50 -23.31 -6.95
C LYS A 399 18.72 -22.96 -5.49
N LEU A 400 17.66 -23.04 -4.67
CA LEU A 400 17.71 -22.67 -3.25
C LEU A 400 18.40 -23.73 -2.38
N ALA A 401 18.52 -24.98 -2.82
CA ALA A 401 19.21 -26.05 -2.08
C ALA A 401 20.74 -26.01 -2.23
N ARG A 402 21.29 -25.22 -3.15
CA ARG A 402 22.73 -25.16 -3.42
C ARG A 402 23.59 -24.87 -2.17
N PRO A 403 23.25 -23.91 -1.29
CA PRO A 403 24.04 -23.67 -0.08
C PRO A 403 24.09 -24.87 0.88
N ILE A 404 23.03 -25.68 0.94
CA ILE A 404 23.01 -26.91 1.75
C ILE A 404 23.95 -27.96 1.14
N GLN A 405 23.91 -28.11 -0.19
CA GLN A 405 24.84 -28.99 -0.90
C GLN A 405 26.30 -28.60 -0.67
N ASP A 406 26.59 -27.29 -0.70
CA ASP A 406 27.93 -26.77 -0.44
C ASP A 406 28.38 -27.10 0.99
N LEU A 407 27.48 -26.98 1.98
CA LEU A 407 27.74 -27.36 3.36
C LEU A 407 28.00 -28.86 3.53
N GLU A 408 27.22 -29.71 2.87
CA GLU A 408 27.44 -31.16 2.86
C GLU A 408 28.79 -31.51 2.24
N ASN A 409 29.15 -30.89 1.10
CA ASN A 409 30.43 -31.09 0.44
C ASN A 409 31.60 -30.73 1.36
N ILE A 410 31.50 -29.62 2.12
CA ILE A 410 32.52 -29.23 3.10
C ILE A 410 32.66 -30.32 4.17
N ARG A 411 31.55 -30.78 4.75
CA ARG A 411 31.54 -31.81 5.80
C ARG A 411 32.20 -33.11 5.34
N TYR A 412 31.89 -33.56 4.12
CA TYR A 412 32.49 -34.80 3.58
C TYR A 412 33.94 -34.62 3.10
N SER A 413 34.37 -33.39 2.79
CA SER A 413 35.78 -33.12 2.47
C SER A 413 36.69 -33.12 3.71
N SER A 414 36.18 -32.71 4.88
CA SER A 414 36.95 -32.74 6.13
C SER A 414 37.13 -34.16 6.70
N ASP A 415 36.23 -35.08 6.38
CA ASP A 415 36.30 -36.49 6.82
C ASP A 415 37.35 -37.32 6.02
N LEU A 416 38.00 -36.73 5.00
CA LEU A 416 39.05 -37.35 4.20
C LEU A 416 40.47 -36.96 4.64
N ASP A 417 40.59 -36.00 5.57
CA ASP A 417 41.86 -35.47 6.10
C ASP A 417 42.18 -35.98 7.53
N GLU A 418 41.36 -36.88 8.10
CA GLU A 418 41.64 -37.68 9.32
C GLU A 418 41.89 -39.15 8.95
#